data_AF-A0A1Q3A6V8-F1
#
_entry.id   AF-A0A1Q3A6V8-F1
#
_cell.length_a   1.000
_cell.length_b   1.000
_cell.length_c   1.000
_cell.angle_alpha   90.00
_cell.angle_beta   90.00
_cell.angle_gamma   90.00
#
_symmetry.space_group_name_H-M   'P 1'
#
loop_
_entity.id
_entity.type
_entity.pdbx_description
1 polymer ?
#
loop_
_entity_poly.entity_id
_entity_poly.type
_entity_poly.pdbx_seq_one_letter_code
_entity_poly.pdbx_strand_id
1 'polypeptide(L)'
;MFFGVLFLLWVCVAGIQCDLKSLQDQVLSLKVDSGSQSIYWNLLQQLEQCDDVKKFDLEDHIHYRLGLIHLIENQEWKAVGSFEKVREDQGSISQSAGKHLHNLYLKFGIWDKLENGDAKDHYLRLNSSNVQTIENLNEMLEIAPYDYHARSLMRVELLNKLKEELDVSTGQEFVSNSEVILEKHTTRLSLAQRLSLHYEAAVIQMLVVNSMPTHLRKCLAVDMDYEPCKRLTLFNTRLGKINPPRSRMLDPEMYAFGDESIDWNKVVNFYFRDKKPCTKLPSGYKFENNYKLIERVVQESLQETIGDLQGKRSDFLKFMDSVLCQAGSQAPNNKKLTSTTCKKLVKDVLTAEEHKEVHKAAIQGEQLPEDLLEKLWNSSPNVAMYVVEGIMSKAGKRSTGLQDQIANFFKQHKLSNSNNKYVRTQLNSINNIMHQRQQQDQQRQRQQQEWYFRQQQQQQQRYQPPPPPLHTDKDYYKILNIPKNANAKEIRKAYLNFTKMYHPDKQGQLSEEQQKKNDEKMSEINEAYETLSDEGKRREYDMARSGQYGGGGGGGMPHGGGGMFGGGGNPFQFNQNFKFNFGF
;
A
#
# COMPACT_ATOMS: atom_id res chain seq x y z
N MET A 1 -103.99 -34.46 13.61
CA MET A 1 -104.64 -33.73 12.50
C MET A 1 -104.06 -32.31 12.43
N PHE A 2 -104.07 -31.70 11.24
CA PHE A 2 -103.26 -30.54 10.76
C PHE A 2 -101.87 -30.99 10.30
N PHE A 3 -101.58 -31.40 9.05
CA PHE A 3 -101.93 -30.96 7.68
C PHE A 3 -101.40 -29.56 7.29
N GLY A 4 -100.48 -29.55 6.32
CA GLY A 4 -100.05 -28.40 5.50
C GLY A 4 -98.69 -27.83 5.92
N VAL A 5 -97.71 -27.57 5.06
CA VAL A 5 -97.61 -27.53 3.60
C VAL A 5 -96.14 -27.79 3.25
N LEU A 6 -95.86 -28.79 2.40
CA LEU A 6 -94.55 -29.00 1.81
C LEU A 6 -94.36 -27.92 0.74
N PHE A 7 -93.68 -26.82 1.07
CA PHE A 7 -93.21 -25.87 0.06
C PHE A 7 -91.96 -26.46 -0.60
N LEU A 8 -92.16 -27.07 -1.78
CA LEU A 8 -91.08 -27.31 -2.73
C LEU A 8 -90.52 -25.95 -3.16
N LEU A 9 -89.50 -25.49 -2.45
CA LEU A 9 -88.58 -24.47 -2.95
C LEU A 9 -87.79 -25.09 -4.09
N TRP A 10 -88.38 -25.01 -5.29
CA TRP A 10 -87.62 -25.07 -6.53
C TRP A 10 -86.77 -23.80 -6.56
N VAL A 11 -85.59 -23.88 -5.93
CA VAL A 11 -84.54 -22.89 -6.15
C VAL A 11 -84.12 -23.07 -7.60
N CYS A 12 -84.69 -22.26 -8.49
CA CYS A 12 -84.06 -21.98 -9.77
C CYS A 12 -82.68 -21.42 -9.44
N VAL A 13 -81.66 -22.26 -9.49
CA VAL A 13 -80.29 -21.83 -9.71
C VAL A 13 -80.33 -21.17 -11.09
N ALA A 14 -80.55 -19.86 -11.12
CA ALA A 14 -80.21 -19.05 -12.27
C ALA A 14 -78.70 -19.23 -12.44
N GLY A 15 -78.31 -20.14 -13.32
CA GLY A 15 -76.91 -20.35 -13.67
C GLY A 15 -76.32 -19.00 -14.02
N ILE A 16 -75.18 -18.66 -13.42
CA ILE A 16 -74.34 -17.57 -13.90
C ILE A 16 -74.03 -17.93 -15.34
N GLN A 17 -74.71 -17.28 -16.27
CA GLN A 17 -74.58 -17.59 -17.68
C GLN A 17 -73.24 -17.01 -18.10
N CYS A 18 -72.23 -17.88 -18.25
CA CYS A 18 -70.90 -17.48 -18.68
C CYS A 18 -70.99 -16.78 -20.04
N ASP A 19 -70.61 -15.50 -20.09
CA ASP A 19 -70.47 -14.74 -21.32
C ASP A 19 -69.05 -14.94 -21.89
N LEU A 20 -68.87 -16.05 -22.60
CA LEU A 20 -67.58 -16.41 -23.18
C LEU A 20 -67.05 -15.36 -24.15
N LYS A 21 -67.93 -14.65 -24.86
CA LYS A 21 -67.54 -13.61 -25.82
C LYS A 21 -66.96 -12.39 -25.11
N SER A 22 -67.61 -11.95 -24.03
CA SER A 22 -67.08 -10.87 -23.18
C SER A 22 -65.72 -11.23 -22.59
N LEU A 23 -65.55 -12.47 -22.11
CA LEU A 23 -64.26 -12.95 -21.60
C LEU A 23 -63.19 -12.98 -22.68
N GLN A 24 -63.54 -13.40 -23.90
CA GLN A 24 -62.63 -13.39 -25.04
C GLN A 24 -62.14 -11.99 -25.38
N ASP A 25 -63.04 -11.00 -25.44
CA ASP A 25 -62.70 -9.60 -25.72
C ASP A 25 -61.78 -9.01 -24.63
N GLN A 26 -62.00 -9.39 -23.36
CA GLN A 26 -61.12 -9.00 -22.25
C GLN A 26 -59.72 -9.61 -22.39
N VAL A 27 -59.60 -10.90 -22.71
CA VAL A 27 -58.29 -11.55 -22.89
C VAL A 27 -57.51 -10.95 -24.06
N LEU A 28 -58.19 -10.63 -25.17
CA LEU A 28 -57.56 -10.07 -26.37
C LEU A 28 -57.11 -8.62 -26.17
N SER A 29 -57.85 -7.83 -25.39
CA SER A 29 -57.50 -6.44 -25.08
C SER A 29 -56.44 -6.31 -23.98
N LEU A 30 -56.26 -7.34 -23.16
CA LEU A 30 -55.29 -7.33 -22.06
C LEU A 30 -53.85 -7.46 -22.58
N LYS A 31 -52.97 -6.65 -22.00
CA LYS A 31 -51.54 -6.61 -22.33
C LYS A 31 -50.79 -7.78 -21.68
N VAL A 32 -49.70 -8.20 -22.31
CA VAL A 32 -48.78 -9.21 -21.78
C VAL A 32 -47.71 -8.48 -20.97
N ASP A 33 -48.05 -8.16 -19.73
CA ASP A 33 -47.18 -7.47 -18.78
C ASP A 33 -47.44 -7.94 -17.34
N SER A 34 -46.51 -7.65 -16.43
CA SER A 34 -46.55 -8.09 -15.03
C SER A 34 -47.80 -7.61 -14.27
N GLY A 35 -48.30 -6.40 -14.56
CA GLY A 35 -49.50 -5.85 -13.92
C GLY A 35 -50.78 -6.63 -14.26
N SER A 36 -50.78 -7.28 -15.43
CA SER A 36 -51.92 -8.01 -15.95
C SER A 36 -52.05 -9.45 -15.40
N GLN A 37 -51.04 -9.96 -14.69
CA GLN A 37 -51.02 -11.35 -14.20
C GLN A 37 -52.22 -11.70 -13.31
N SER A 38 -52.58 -10.83 -12.36
CA SER A 38 -53.71 -11.07 -11.44
C SER A 38 -55.06 -11.12 -12.17
N ILE A 39 -55.20 -10.35 -13.25
CA ILE A 39 -56.39 -10.30 -14.09
C ILE A 39 -56.53 -11.60 -14.87
N TYR A 40 -55.43 -12.11 -15.46
CA TYR A 40 -55.42 -13.42 -16.13
C TYR A 40 -55.84 -14.57 -15.19
N TRP A 41 -55.38 -14.59 -13.94
CA TRP A 41 -55.81 -15.60 -12.96
C TRP A 41 -57.30 -15.50 -12.61
N ASN A 42 -57.84 -14.28 -12.49
CA ASN A 42 -59.27 -14.06 -12.26
C ASN A 42 -60.10 -14.54 -13.47
N LEU A 43 -59.64 -14.24 -14.70
CA LEU A 43 -60.30 -14.72 -15.92
C LEU A 43 -60.33 -16.25 -16.01
N LEU A 44 -59.25 -16.94 -15.61
CA LEU A 44 -59.26 -18.41 -15.50
C LEU A 44 -60.32 -18.92 -14.52
N GLN A 45 -60.46 -18.29 -13.34
CA GLN A 45 -61.50 -18.66 -12.37
C GLN A 45 -62.92 -18.44 -12.89
N GLN A 46 -63.14 -17.39 -13.70
CA GLN A 46 -64.44 -17.17 -14.35
C GLN A 46 -64.72 -18.23 -15.42
N LEU A 47 -63.68 -18.65 -16.17
CA LEU A 47 -63.81 -19.69 -17.19
C LEU A 47 -64.14 -21.07 -16.62
N GLU A 48 -63.71 -21.39 -15.40
CA GLU A 48 -64.08 -22.64 -14.72
C GLU A 48 -65.60 -22.81 -14.60
N GLN A 49 -66.35 -21.71 -14.47
CA GLN A 49 -67.81 -21.69 -14.32
C GLN A 49 -68.56 -21.84 -15.66
N CYS A 50 -67.85 -21.82 -16.79
CA CYS A 50 -68.43 -21.96 -18.12
C CYS A 50 -68.61 -23.43 -18.48
N ASP A 51 -69.79 -23.79 -19.00
CA ASP A 51 -70.08 -25.12 -19.56
C ASP A 51 -70.09 -25.05 -21.11
N ASP A 52 -68.99 -24.53 -21.68
CA ASP A 52 -68.77 -24.44 -23.13
C ASP A 52 -67.40 -25.01 -23.49
N VAL A 53 -67.33 -25.90 -24.48
CA VAL A 53 -66.08 -26.53 -24.96
C VAL A 53 -65.10 -25.49 -25.53
N LYS A 54 -65.59 -24.37 -26.07
CA LYS A 54 -64.73 -23.29 -26.58
C LYS A 54 -63.97 -22.55 -25.49
N LYS A 55 -64.34 -22.73 -24.21
CA LYS A 55 -63.61 -22.12 -23.08
C LYS A 55 -62.16 -22.57 -23.03
N PHE A 56 -61.88 -23.81 -23.42
CA PHE A 56 -60.54 -24.37 -23.33
C PHE A 56 -59.57 -23.68 -24.29
N ASP A 57 -60.04 -23.22 -25.46
CA ASP A 57 -59.19 -22.44 -26.38
C ASP A 57 -58.78 -21.12 -25.71
N LEU A 58 -59.71 -20.50 -24.99
CA LEU A 58 -59.43 -19.28 -24.24
C LEU A 58 -58.51 -19.52 -23.03
N GLU A 59 -58.64 -20.67 -22.35
CA GLU A 59 -57.72 -21.10 -21.30
C GLU A 59 -56.28 -21.27 -21.85
N ASP A 60 -56.13 -21.92 -23.00
CA ASP A 60 -54.83 -22.08 -23.69
C ASP A 60 -54.19 -20.72 -24.02
N HIS A 61 -54.99 -19.78 -24.53
CA HIS A 61 -54.56 -18.40 -24.77
C HIS A 61 -54.09 -17.69 -23.50
N ILE A 62 -54.79 -17.87 -22.38
CA ILE A 62 -54.42 -17.26 -21.09
C ILE A 62 -53.15 -17.92 -20.53
N HIS A 63 -53.06 -19.24 -20.53
CA HIS A 63 -51.89 -19.97 -20.06
C HIS A 63 -50.63 -19.63 -20.86
N TYR A 64 -50.74 -19.53 -22.18
CA TYR A 64 -49.64 -19.06 -23.01
C TYR A 64 -49.19 -17.64 -22.65
N ARG A 65 -50.13 -16.70 -22.47
CA ARG A 65 -49.81 -15.31 -22.07
C ARG A 65 -49.22 -15.22 -20.67
N LEU A 66 -49.72 -16.00 -19.71
CA LEU A 66 -49.13 -16.13 -18.37
C LEU A 66 -47.70 -16.66 -18.44
N GLY A 67 -47.43 -17.66 -19.29
CA GLY A 67 -46.08 -18.17 -19.53
C GLY A 67 -45.13 -17.10 -20.06
N LEU A 68 -45.57 -16.28 -21.03
CA LEU A 68 -44.79 -15.15 -21.53
C LEU A 68 -44.52 -14.09 -20.43
N ILE A 69 -45.50 -13.78 -19.58
CA ILE A 69 -45.32 -12.88 -18.44
C ILE A 69 -44.27 -13.44 -17.48
N HIS A 70 -44.32 -14.73 -17.15
CA HIS A 70 -43.32 -15.37 -16.28
C HIS A 70 -41.91 -15.33 -16.89
N LEU A 71 -41.77 -15.45 -18.21
CA LEU A 71 -40.48 -15.25 -18.88
C LEU A 71 -39.97 -13.81 -18.76
N ILE A 72 -40.85 -12.81 -18.94
CA ILE A 72 -40.52 -11.38 -18.76
C ILE A 72 -40.05 -11.11 -17.32
N GLU A 73 -40.64 -11.79 -16.34
CA GLU A 73 -40.27 -11.67 -14.93
C GLU A 73 -39.08 -12.53 -14.49
N ASN A 74 -38.40 -13.23 -15.42
CA ASN A 74 -37.30 -14.16 -15.11
C ASN A 74 -37.72 -15.27 -14.11
N GLN A 75 -38.99 -15.72 -14.21
CA GLN A 75 -39.57 -16.81 -13.43
C GLN A 75 -39.76 -18.05 -14.30
N GLU A 76 -38.68 -18.54 -14.92
CA GLU A 76 -38.76 -19.56 -15.97
C GLU A 76 -39.40 -20.87 -15.50
N TRP A 77 -39.21 -21.26 -14.24
CA TRP A 77 -39.87 -22.46 -13.70
C TRP A 77 -41.40 -22.33 -13.64
N LYS A 78 -41.92 -21.13 -13.34
CA LYS A 78 -43.36 -20.88 -13.42
C LYS A 78 -43.84 -20.79 -14.86
N ALA A 79 -42.99 -20.29 -15.77
CA ALA A 79 -43.29 -20.30 -17.19
C ALA A 79 -43.47 -21.72 -17.72
N VAL A 80 -42.61 -22.68 -17.31
CA VAL A 80 -42.80 -24.12 -17.60
C VAL A 80 -44.20 -24.57 -17.20
N GLY A 81 -44.58 -24.37 -15.93
CA GLY A 81 -45.89 -24.79 -15.44
C GLY A 81 -47.08 -24.05 -16.07
N SER A 82 -46.88 -22.88 -16.67
CA SER A 82 -47.91 -22.18 -17.45
C SER A 82 -48.02 -22.73 -18.87
N PHE A 83 -46.90 -22.96 -19.56
CA PHE A 83 -46.90 -23.51 -20.91
C PHE A 83 -47.33 -24.99 -20.94
N GLU A 84 -47.00 -25.78 -19.92
CA GLU A 84 -47.45 -27.18 -19.80
C GLU A 84 -48.98 -27.33 -19.67
N LYS A 85 -49.69 -26.25 -19.30
CA LYS A 85 -51.16 -26.24 -19.24
C LYS A 85 -51.80 -25.96 -20.58
N VAL A 86 -51.04 -25.51 -21.58
CA VAL A 86 -51.54 -25.32 -22.95
C VAL A 86 -51.70 -26.70 -23.58
N ARG A 87 -52.89 -27.02 -24.10
CA ARG A 87 -53.17 -28.30 -24.72
C ARG A 87 -52.36 -28.47 -26.01
N GLU A 88 -51.92 -29.70 -26.27
CA GLU A 88 -51.23 -30.05 -27.51
C GLU A 88 -52.25 -30.22 -28.64
N ASP A 89 -52.27 -29.26 -29.57
CA ASP A 89 -53.05 -29.29 -30.81
C ASP A 89 -52.24 -28.78 -32.02
N GLN A 90 -52.88 -28.76 -33.20
CA GLN A 90 -52.29 -28.23 -34.45
C GLN A 90 -52.32 -26.69 -34.52
N GLY A 91 -52.73 -26.01 -33.46
CA GLY A 91 -52.86 -24.55 -33.37
C GLY A 91 -51.51 -23.84 -33.23
N SER A 92 -51.48 -22.57 -33.63
CA SER A 92 -50.27 -21.73 -33.57
C SER A 92 -49.77 -21.46 -32.15
N ILE A 93 -50.68 -21.47 -31.16
CA ILE A 93 -50.37 -21.26 -29.75
C ILE A 93 -49.71 -22.49 -29.15
N SER A 94 -50.29 -23.68 -29.36
CA SER A 94 -49.67 -24.96 -29.00
C SER A 94 -48.25 -25.07 -29.55
N GLN A 95 -48.05 -24.77 -30.84
CA GLN A 95 -46.71 -24.80 -31.45
C GLN A 95 -45.74 -23.79 -30.82
N SER A 96 -46.21 -22.58 -30.51
CA SER A 96 -45.38 -21.55 -29.86
C SER A 96 -45.02 -21.96 -28.42
N ALA A 97 -45.99 -22.46 -27.66
CA ALA A 97 -45.81 -22.98 -26.31
C ALA A 97 -44.80 -24.15 -26.32
N GLY A 98 -44.92 -25.09 -27.26
CA GLY A 98 -43.99 -26.20 -27.42
C GLY A 98 -42.54 -25.76 -27.68
N LYS A 99 -42.32 -24.71 -28.50
CA LYS A 99 -40.97 -24.13 -28.69
C LYS A 99 -40.41 -23.53 -27.42
N HIS A 100 -41.22 -22.82 -26.64
CA HIS A 100 -40.79 -22.29 -25.35
C HIS A 100 -40.49 -23.42 -24.36
N LEU A 101 -41.35 -24.42 -24.27
CA LEU A 101 -41.16 -25.61 -23.43
C LEU A 101 -39.88 -26.35 -23.80
N HIS A 102 -39.61 -26.60 -25.07
CA HIS A 102 -38.37 -27.24 -25.52
C HIS A 102 -37.13 -26.52 -24.98
N ASN A 103 -37.06 -25.19 -25.15
CA ASN A 103 -35.95 -24.39 -24.66
C ASN A 103 -35.84 -24.39 -23.13
N LEU A 104 -36.98 -24.38 -22.42
CA LEU A 104 -37.02 -24.40 -20.97
C LEU A 104 -36.61 -25.77 -20.42
N TYR A 105 -37.13 -26.86 -20.99
CA TYR A 105 -36.75 -28.22 -20.64
C TYR A 105 -35.24 -28.44 -20.84
N LEU A 106 -34.67 -27.93 -21.94
CA LEU A 106 -33.22 -27.98 -22.15
C LEU A 106 -32.47 -27.25 -21.04
N LYS A 107 -32.85 -25.99 -20.74
CA LYS A 107 -32.21 -25.20 -19.68
C LYS A 107 -32.27 -25.86 -18.30
N PHE A 108 -33.40 -26.46 -17.96
CA PHE A 108 -33.65 -27.10 -16.65
C PHE A 108 -33.23 -28.57 -16.58
N GLY A 109 -32.75 -29.15 -17.68
CA GLY A 109 -32.38 -30.56 -17.74
C GLY A 109 -33.58 -31.52 -17.59
N ILE A 110 -34.75 -31.17 -18.11
CA ILE A 110 -35.96 -32.02 -18.09
C ILE A 110 -35.90 -33.00 -19.27
N TRP A 111 -34.95 -33.93 -19.21
CA TRP A 111 -34.56 -34.79 -20.33
C TRP A 111 -35.65 -35.78 -20.76
N ASP A 112 -36.56 -36.15 -19.87
CA ASP A 112 -37.69 -37.05 -20.14
C ASP A 112 -38.76 -36.42 -21.05
N LYS A 113 -38.81 -35.08 -21.08
CA LYS A 113 -39.74 -34.30 -21.90
C LYS A 113 -39.15 -33.87 -23.25
N LEU A 114 -37.88 -34.16 -23.48
CA LEU A 114 -37.18 -33.80 -24.72
C LEU A 114 -37.06 -35.02 -25.64
N GLU A 115 -37.30 -34.79 -26.93
CA GLU A 115 -36.92 -35.72 -27.98
C GLU A 115 -35.40 -35.93 -28.01
N ASN A 116 -34.96 -37.01 -28.64
CA ASN A 116 -33.54 -37.28 -28.79
C ASN A 116 -32.89 -36.24 -29.71
N GLY A 117 -31.66 -35.87 -29.39
CA GLY A 117 -30.92 -34.85 -30.13
C GLY A 117 -29.54 -34.63 -29.51
N ASP A 118 -28.67 -33.99 -30.28
CA ASP A 118 -27.23 -33.89 -29.97
C ASP A 118 -26.95 -33.38 -28.55
N ALA A 119 -27.70 -32.37 -28.09
CA ALA A 119 -27.53 -31.79 -26.76
C ALA A 119 -27.90 -32.78 -25.63
N LYS A 120 -29.02 -33.49 -25.77
CA LYS A 120 -29.47 -34.51 -24.81
C LYS A 120 -28.51 -35.70 -24.79
N ASP A 121 -28.13 -36.19 -25.97
CA ASP A 121 -27.22 -37.32 -26.10
C ASP A 121 -25.83 -36.98 -25.56
N HIS A 122 -25.38 -35.74 -25.75
CA HIS A 122 -24.14 -35.26 -25.17
C HIS A 122 -24.21 -35.20 -23.64
N TYR A 123 -25.24 -34.55 -23.08
CA TYR A 123 -25.42 -34.46 -21.63
C TYR A 123 -25.48 -35.86 -20.98
N LEU A 124 -26.23 -36.80 -21.55
CA LEU A 124 -26.35 -38.16 -21.01
C LEU A 124 -25.03 -38.94 -21.06
N ARG A 125 -24.19 -38.72 -22.08
CA ARG A 125 -22.82 -39.28 -22.13
C ARG A 125 -21.95 -38.73 -21.00
N LEU A 126 -22.02 -37.43 -20.71
CA LEU A 126 -21.27 -36.83 -19.60
C LEU A 126 -21.78 -37.34 -18.24
N ASN A 127 -23.09 -37.41 -18.07
CA ASN A 127 -23.71 -37.88 -16.83
C ASN A 127 -23.41 -39.36 -16.51
N SER A 128 -23.25 -40.19 -17.53
CA SER A 128 -22.93 -41.63 -17.38
C SER A 128 -21.46 -41.92 -17.07
N SER A 129 -20.60 -40.90 -17.02
CA SER A 129 -19.21 -41.07 -16.60
C SER A 129 -19.11 -41.49 -15.12
N ASN A 130 -18.25 -42.47 -14.81
CA ASN A 130 -18.11 -43.03 -13.45
C ASN A 130 -17.54 -42.03 -12.42
N VAL A 131 -16.93 -40.92 -12.87
CA VAL A 131 -16.36 -39.87 -12.02
C VAL A 131 -16.80 -38.53 -12.60
N GLN A 132 -17.53 -37.76 -11.80
CA GLN A 132 -17.95 -36.41 -12.16
C GLN A 132 -16.86 -35.42 -11.75
N THR A 133 -16.11 -34.91 -12.72
CA THR A 133 -15.13 -33.84 -12.48
C THR A 133 -15.78 -32.47 -12.65
N ILE A 134 -15.14 -31.41 -12.13
CA ILE A 134 -15.62 -30.03 -12.29
C ILE A 134 -15.69 -29.66 -13.78
N GLU A 135 -14.77 -30.14 -14.60
CA GLU A 135 -14.77 -29.91 -16.05
C GLU A 135 -15.99 -30.55 -16.72
N ASN A 136 -16.28 -31.82 -16.44
CA ASN A 136 -17.47 -32.49 -16.97
C ASN A 136 -18.76 -31.79 -16.52
N LEU A 137 -18.82 -31.38 -15.26
CA LEU A 137 -19.98 -30.67 -14.70
C LEU A 137 -20.16 -29.28 -15.33
N ASN A 138 -19.06 -28.57 -15.64
CA ASN A 138 -19.12 -27.31 -16.36
C ASN A 138 -19.70 -27.50 -17.76
N GLU A 139 -19.25 -28.52 -18.50
CA GLU A 139 -19.80 -28.85 -19.83
C GLU A 139 -21.30 -29.23 -19.75
N MET A 140 -21.69 -30.00 -18.74
CA MET A 140 -23.11 -30.29 -18.48
C MET A 140 -23.92 -29.01 -18.21
N LEU A 141 -23.37 -28.06 -17.45
CA LEU A 141 -24.02 -26.79 -17.12
C LEU A 141 -23.98 -25.77 -18.27
N GLU A 142 -23.09 -25.93 -19.24
CA GLU A 142 -23.16 -25.17 -20.50
C GLU A 142 -24.37 -25.61 -21.34
N ILE A 143 -24.69 -26.91 -21.34
CA ILE A 143 -25.86 -27.45 -22.04
C ILE A 143 -27.15 -27.12 -21.27
N ALA A 144 -27.18 -27.40 -19.96
CA ALA A 144 -28.36 -27.25 -19.11
C ALA A 144 -28.03 -26.41 -17.86
N PRO A 145 -27.98 -25.06 -17.99
CA PRO A 145 -27.48 -24.18 -16.94
C PRO A 145 -28.27 -24.19 -15.65
N TYR A 146 -29.53 -24.63 -15.67
CA TYR A 146 -30.40 -24.73 -14.50
C TYR A 146 -30.69 -26.18 -14.11
N ASP A 147 -29.96 -27.17 -14.64
CA ASP A 147 -30.16 -28.55 -14.22
C ASP A 147 -29.80 -28.73 -12.73
N TYR A 148 -30.78 -29.20 -11.94
CA TYR A 148 -30.61 -29.32 -10.49
C TYR A 148 -29.57 -30.38 -10.12
N HIS A 149 -29.51 -31.48 -10.88
CA HIS A 149 -28.62 -32.59 -10.57
C HIS A 149 -27.14 -32.18 -10.74
N ALA A 150 -26.79 -31.64 -11.90
CA ALA A 150 -25.46 -31.12 -12.20
C ALA A 150 -25.04 -30.02 -11.22
N ARG A 151 -25.94 -29.06 -10.91
CA ARG A 151 -25.68 -28.00 -9.91
C ARG A 151 -25.45 -28.57 -8.50
N SER A 152 -26.20 -29.61 -8.12
CA SER A 152 -26.03 -30.28 -6.83
C SER A 152 -24.71 -31.03 -6.73
N LEU A 153 -24.30 -31.72 -7.81
CA LEU A 153 -22.99 -32.38 -7.88
C LEU A 153 -21.85 -31.36 -7.86
N MET A 154 -21.97 -30.27 -8.63
CA MET A 154 -21.02 -29.15 -8.64
C MET A 154 -20.84 -28.58 -7.23
N ARG A 155 -21.93 -28.41 -6.46
CA ARG A 155 -21.83 -27.98 -5.06
C ARG A 155 -20.94 -28.91 -4.23
N VAL A 156 -21.07 -30.23 -4.39
CA VAL A 156 -20.26 -31.22 -3.64
C VAL A 156 -18.80 -31.13 -4.04
N GLU A 157 -18.50 -31.08 -5.34
CA GLU A 157 -17.11 -31.01 -5.82
C GLU A 157 -16.41 -29.70 -5.45
N LEU A 158 -17.13 -28.57 -5.47
CA LEU A 158 -16.58 -27.30 -5.00
C LEU A 158 -16.26 -27.33 -3.49
N LEU A 159 -17.08 -28.01 -2.67
CA LEU A 159 -16.75 -28.20 -1.25
C LEU A 159 -15.54 -29.11 -1.06
N ASN A 160 -15.41 -30.19 -1.84
CA ASN A 160 -14.23 -31.06 -1.82
C ASN A 160 -12.96 -30.27 -2.18
N LYS A 161 -13.03 -29.46 -3.24
CA LYS A 161 -11.92 -28.59 -3.66
C LYS A 161 -11.58 -27.55 -2.58
N LEU A 162 -12.58 -26.94 -1.93
CA LEU A 162 -12.37 -26.02 -0.81
C LEU A 162 -11.73 -26.67 0.42
N LYS A 163 -11.98 -27.96 0.64
CA LYS A 163 -11.35 -28.74 1.70
C LYS A 163 -9.85 -28.97 1.42
N GLU A 164 -9.50 -29.15 0.15
CA GLU A 164 -8.11 -29.26 -0.30
C GLU A 164 -7.38 -27.91 -0.27
N GLU A 165 -8.03 -26.83 -0.72
CA GLU A 165 -7.47 -25.49 -0.70
C GLU A 165 -8.58 -24.45 -0.50
N LEU A 166 -8.41 -23.57 0.50
CA LEU A 166 -9.35 -22.47 0.77
C LEU A 166 -9.15 -21.32 -0.24
N ASP A 167 -9.40 -21.63 -1.49
CA ASP A 167 -9.24 -20.73 -2.63
C ASP A 167 -10.45 -19.79 -2.79
N VAL A 168 -10.16 -18.53 -3.10
CA VAL A 168 -11.15 -17.47 -3.27
C VAL A 168 -12.00 -17.73 -4.52
N SER A 169 -11.40 -18.19 -5.61
CA SER A 169 -12.13 -18.38 -6.88
C SER A 169 -13.16 -19.52 -6.78
N THR A 170 -12.76 -20.63 -6.18
CA THR A 170 -13.63 -21.77 -5.87
C THR A 170 -14.76 -21.36 -4.90
N GLY A 171 -14.45 -20.51 -3.92
CA GLY A 171 -15.46 -19.95 -3.02
C GLY A 171 -16.49 -19.06 -3.74
N GLN A 172 -16.07 -18.27 -4.73
CA GLN A 172 -16.97 -17.45 -5.55
C GLN A 172 -17.85 -18.31 -6.45
N GLU A 173 -17.28 -19.35 -7.07
CA GLU A 173 -18.01 -20.32 -7.88
C GLU A 173 -19.07 -21.06 -7.05
N PHE A 174 -18.75 -21.47 -5.81
CA PHE A 174 -19.70 -22.09 -4.90
C PHE A 174 -20.89 -21.19 -4.58
N VAL A 175 -20.63 -19.91 -4.30
CA VAL A 175 -21.68 -18.92 -4.00
C VAL A 175 -22.57 -18.71 -5.23
N SER A 176 -21.97 -18.52 -6.41
CA SER A 176 -22.69 -18.38 -7.68
C SER A 176 -23.58 -19.60 -7.97
N ASN A 177 -23.03 -20.81 -7.83
CA ASN A 177 -23.78 -22.06 -7.99
C ASN A 177 -24.96 -22.15 -7.01
N SER A 178 -24.75 -21.77 -5.76
CA SER A 178 -25.79 -21.74 -4.73
C SER A 178 -26.88 -20.72 -5.03
N GLU A 179 -26.53 -19.55 -5.59
CA GLU A 179 -27.50 -18.54 -6.05
C GLU A 179 -28.42 -19.09 -7.13
N VAL A 180 -27.87 -19.76 -8.15
CA VAL A 180 -28.67 -20.37 -9.22
C VAL A 180 -29.63 -21.44 -8.66
N ILE A 181 -29.15 -22.30 -7.75
CA ILE A 181 -30.02 -23.31 -7.12
C ILE A 181 -31.16 -22.63 -6.35
N LEU A 182 -30.84 -21.63 -5.53
CA LEU A 182 -31.82 -20.93 -4.69
C LEU A 182 -32.83 -20.12 -5.51
N GLU A 183 -32.43 -19.54 -6.64
CA GLU A 183 -33.30 -18.75 -7.51
C GLU A 183 -34.17 -19.63 -8.40
N LYS A 184 -33.59 -20.64 -9.06
CA LYS A 184 -34.27 -21.41 -10.11
C LYS A 184 -35.03 -22.63 -9.56
N HIS A 185 -34.67 -23.12 -8.36
CA HIS A 185 -35.28 -24.31 -7.76
C HIS A 185 -35.95 -24.07 -6.41
N THR A 186 -36.28 -22.82 -6.05
CA THR A 186 -36.83 -22.48 -4.72
C THR A 186 -38.01 -23.35 -4.30
N THR A 187 -38.91 -23.69 -5.24
CA THR A 187 -40.12 -24.48 -4.99
C THR A 187 -39.86 -25.98 -4.81
N ARG A 188 -38.74 -26.49 -5.31
CA ARG A 188 -38.32 -27.89 -5.17
C ARG A 188 -37.55 -28.15 -3.88
N LEU A 189 -37.07 -27.09 -3.23
CA LEU A 189 -36.27 -27.17 -2.00
C LEU A 189 -37.16 -27.12 -0.76
N SER A 190 -36.93 -28.04 0.17
CA SER A 190 -37.48 -27.96 1.52
C SER A 190 -37.02 -26.68 2.23
N LEU A 191 -37.75 -26.28 3.27
CA LEU A 191 -37.34 -25.15 4.13
C LEU A 191 -35.92 -25.32 4.67
N ALA A 192 -35.60 -26.52 5.17
CA ALA A 192 -34.28 -26.84 5.70
C ALA A 192 -33.16 -26.72 4.65
N GLN A 193 -33.39 -27.21 3.43
CA GLN A 193 -32.41 -27.09 2.33
C GLN A 193 -32.15 -25.63 1.95
N ARG A 194 -33.20 -24.80 1.87
CA ARG A 194 -33.06 -23.36 1.57
C ARG A 194 -32.24 -22.65 2.64
N LEU A 195 -32.52 -22.95 3.92
CA LEU A 195 -31.77 -22.38 5.05
C LEU A 195 -30.30 -22.81 5.04
N SER A 196 -30.02 -24.09 4.78
CA SER A 196 -28.64 -24.61 4.69
C SER A 196 -27.88 -23.92 3.56
N LEU A 197 -28.44 -23.85 2.36
CA LEU A 197 -27.78 -23.23 1.20
C LEU A 197 -27.48 -21.74 1.42
N HIS A 198 -28.42 -20.98 2.00
CA HIS A 198 -28.15 -19.58 2.33
C HIS A 198 -27.06 -19.44 3.41
N TYR A 199 -27.07 -20.30 4.42
CA TYR A 199 -26.06 -20.27 5.49
C TYR A 199 -24.66 -20.63 4.97
N GLU A 200 -24.53 -21.73 4.23
CA GLU A 200 -23.25 -22.19 3.66
C GLU A 200 -22.67 -21.15 2.70
N ALA A 201 -23.50 -20.59 1.79
CA ALA A 201 -23.08 -19.53 0.90
C ALA A 201 -22.60 -18.29 1.68
N ALA A 202 -23.30 -17.91 2.75
CA ALA A 202 -22.87 -16.82 3.62
C ALA A 202 -21.56 -17.11 4.35
N VAL A 203 -21.36 -18.33 4.85
CA VAL A 203 -20.13 -18.76 5.51
C VAL A 203 -18.95 -18.70 4.54
N ILE A 204 -19.08 -19.28 3.35
CA ILE A 204 -18.02 -19.28 2.33
C ILE A 204 -17.73 -17.85 1.85
N GLN A 205 -18.75 -17.05 1.59
CA GLN A 205 -18.59 -15.67 1.16
C GLN A 205 -17.87 -14.80 2.20
N MET A 206 -18.18 -14.98 3.48
CA MET A 206 -17.56 -14.21 4.57
C MET A 206 -16.19 -14.73 4.98
N LEU A 207 -16.03 -16.05 5.11
CA LEU A 207 -14.87 -16.65 5.77
C LEU A 207 -13.81 -17.14 4.79
N VAL A 208 -14.19 -17.51 3.56
CA VAL A 208 -13.26 -17.93 2.49
C VAL A 208 -13.00 -16.76 1.54
N VAL A 209 -14.04 -16.27 0.86
CA VAL A 209 -13.92 -15.16 -0.11
C VAL A 209 -13.57 -13.83 0.60
N ASN A 210 -13.85 -13.73 1.89
CA ASN A 210 -13.64 -12.52 2.70
C ASN A 210 -14.32 -11.27 2.12
N SER A 211 -15.60 -11.46 1.77
CA SER A 211 -16.49 -10.43 1.25
C SER A 211 -17.77 -10.34 2.08
N MET A 212 -18.61 -9.35 1.78
CA MET A 212 -19.87 -9.16 2.51
C MET A 212 -20.81 -10.34 2.31
N PRO A 213 -21.32 -11.00 3.37
CA PRO A 213 -22.20 -12.15 3.24
C PRO A 213 -23.64 -11.74 2.85
N THR A 214 -23.90 -11.63 1.54
CA THR A 214 -25.20 -11.20 0.99
C THR A 214 -26.32 -12.19 1.29
N HIS A 215 -26.00 -13.48 1.43
CA HIS A 215 -26.97 -14.53 1.73
C HIS A 215 -27.51 -14.52 3.17
N LEU A 216 -26.87 -13.81 4.11
CA LEU A 216 -27.36 -13.74 5.50
C LEU A 216 -28.74 -13.08 5.61
N ARG A 217 -28.95 -12.00 4.87
CA ARG A 217 -30.24 -11.31 4.87
C ARG A 217 -31.32 -12.20 4.24
N LYS A 218 -30.99 -12.87 3.14
CA LYS A 218 -31.89 -13.82 2.46
C LYS A 218 -32.22 -15.00 3.39
N CYS A 219 -31.24 -15.54 4.12
CA CYS A 219 -31.45 -16.59 5.12
C CYS A 219 -32.48 -16.20 6.18
N LEU A 220 -32.31 -15.04 6.81
CA LEU A 220 -33.21 -14.54 7.84
C LEU A 220 -34.59 -14.12 7.30
N ALA A 221 -34.69 -13.83 6.00
CA ALA A 221 -35.97 -13.60 5.34
C ALA A 221 -36.74 -14.92 5.10
N VAL A 222 -36.04 -16.05 4.99
CA VAL A 222 -36.66 -17.39 4.92
C VAL A 222 -37.14 -17.84 6.30
N ASP A 223 -36.29 -17.72 7.31
CA ASP A 223 -36.63 -17.99 8.71
C ASP A 223 -35.81 -17.07 9.63
N MET A 224 -36.51 -16.13 10.26
CA MET A 224 -35.93 -15.13 11.17
C MET A 224 -35.41 -15.73 12.48
N ASP A 225 -35.84 -16.93 12.84
CA ASP A 225 -35.42 -17.66 14.05
C ASP A 225 -34.32 -18.69 13.79
N TYR A 226 -33.86 -18.84 12.55
CA TYR A 226 -32.79 -19.77 12.21
C TYR A 226 -31.45 -19.36 12.84
N GLU A 227 -31.11 -20.04 13.94
CA GLU A 227 -29.99 -19.71 14.83
C GLU A 227 -28.62 -19.59 14.15
N PRO A 228 -28.22 -20.47 13.20
CA PRO A 228 -26.93 -20.33 12.51
C PRO A 228 -26.77 -18.97 11.81
N CYS A 229 -27.80 -18.52 11.09
CA CYS A 229 -27.78 -17.23 10.41
C CYS A 229 -27.85 -16.04 11.38
N LYS A 230 -28.62 -16.14 12.48
CA LYS A 230 -28.65 -15.10 13.53
C LYS A 230 -27.27 -14.91 14.18
N ARG A 231 -26.60 -16.02 14.51
CA ARG A 231 -25.26 -15.99 15.11
C ARG A 231 -24.23 -15.38 14.18
N LEU A 232 -24.22 -15.79 12.90
CA LEU A 232 -23.30 -15.25 11.91
C LEU A 232 -23.59 -13.77 11.61
N THR A 233 -24.85 -13.34 11.60
CA THR A 233 -25.22 -11.91 11.47
C THR A 233 -24.72 -11.09 12.66
N LEU A 234 -24.89 -11.57 13.90
CA LEU A 234 -24.39 -10.86 15.08
C LEU A 234 -22.86 -10.75 15.07
N PHE A 235 -22.19 -11.85 14.71
CA PHE A 235 -20.74 -11.93 14.56
C PHE A 235 -20.24 -10.92 13.52
N ASN A 236 -20.77 -10.96 12.29
CA ASN A 236 -20.42 -10.03 11.21
C ASN A 236 -20.66 -8.56 11.60
N THR A 237 -21.84 -8.26 12.18
CA THR A 237 -22.20 -6.90 12.58
C THR A 237 -21.26 -6.32 13.63
N ARG A 238 -20.85 -7.13 14.62
CA ARG A 238 -19.93 -6.66 15.67
C ARG A 238 -18.53 -6.43 15.12
N LEU A 239 -18.03 -7.30 14.25
CA LEU A 239 -16.72 -7.12 13.63
C LEU A 239 -16.66 -5.90 12.72
N GLY A 240 -17.70 -5.66 11.90
CA GLY A 240 -17.79 -4.50 11.03
C GLY A 240 -17.81 -3.15 11.75
N LYS A 241 -18.18 -3.11 13.04
CA LYS A 241 -18.12 -1.89 13.88
C LYS A 241 -16.75 -1.61 14.49
N ILE A 242 -15.86 -2.61 14.49
CA ILE A 242 -14.54 -2.55 15.12
C ILE A 242 -13.44 -2.48 14.08
N ASN A 243 -13.51 -3.35 13.07
CA ASN A 243 -12.46 -3.47 12.08
C ASN A 243 -12.63 -2.44 10.96
N PRO A 244 -11.52 -1.94 10.40
CA PRO A 244 -11.59 -1.23 9.14
C PRO A 244 -12.10 -2.15 8.02
N PRO A 245 -12.78 -1.62 7.00
CA PRO A 245 -13.17 -2.41 5.85
C PRO A 245 -11.93 -2.90 5.09
N ARG A 246 -12.04 -4.07 4.45
CA ARG A 246 -10.92 -4.75 3.80
C ARG A 246 -10.16 -3.88 2.80
N SER A 247 -10.88 -3.08 1.99
CA SER A 247 -10.26 -2.16 1.02
C SER A 247 -9.34 -1.13 1.69
N ARG A 248 -9.68 -0.61 2.89
CA ARG A 248 -8.83 0.37 3.60
C ARG A 248 -7.49 -0.20 4.06
N MET A 249 -7.35 -1.53 4.08
CA MET A 249 -6.14 -2.24 4.52
C MET A 249 -5.32 -2.79 3.35
N LEU A 250 -6.00 -3.31 2.33
CA LEU A 250 -5.37 -4.09 1.26
C LEU A 250 -5.28 -3.36 -0.08
N ASP A 251 -6.13 -2.37 -0.33
CA ASP A 251 -6.03 -1.55 -1.54
C ASP A 251 -4.98 -0.45 -1.31
N PRO A 252 -3.93 -0.33 -2.16
CA PRO A 252 -2.83 0.60 -1.90
C PRO A 252 -3.24 2.07 -1.87
N GLU A 253 -4.14 2.49 -2.76
CA GLU A 253 -4.58 3.89 -2.87
C GLU A 253 -5.43 4.26 -1.66
N MET A 254 -6.43 3.44 -1.34
CA MET A 254 -7.24 3.61 -0.14
C MET A 254 -6.33 3.57 1.08
N TYR A 255 -5.46 2.58 1.22
CA TYR A 255 -4.56 2.44 2.36
C TYR A 255 -3.72 3.70 2.60
N ALA A 256 -3.13 4.27 1.55
CA ALA A 256 -2.27 5.44 1.66
C ALA A 256 -3.04 6.76 1.80
N PHE A 257 -4.17 6.94 1.13
CA PHE A 257 -4.77 8.26 0.92
C PHE A 257 -6.22 8.41 1.40
N GLY A 258 -6.94 7.34 1.75
CA GLY A 258 -8.31 7.52 2.27
C GLY A 258 -8.37 7.89 3.76
N ASP A 259 -9.58 8.16 4.25
CA ASP A 259 -9.88 8.81 5.55
C ASP A 259 -9.35 8.12 6.82
N GLU A 260 -8.75 8.90 7.73
CA GLU A 260 -7.88 8.47 8.83
C GLU A 260 -8.62 8.06 10.13
N SER A 261 -9.94 7.92 10.10
CA SER A 261 -10.79 7.80 11.31
C SER A 261 -10.81 6.42 11.99
N ILE A 262 -9.67 5.71 12.07
CA ILE A 262 -9.58 4.40 12.75
C ILE A 262 -8.97 4.54 14.15
N ASP A 263 -9.75 4.21 15.18
CA ASP A 263 -9.24 4.08 16.55
C ASP A 263 -8.59 2.70 16.77
N TRP A 264 -7.28 2.63 16.57
CA TRP A 264 -6.50 1.41 16.77
C TRP A 264 -6.47 0.92 18.22
N ASN A 265 -6.65 1.79 19.22
CA ASN A 265 -6.74 1.35 20.61
C ASN A 265 -8.04 0.60 20.85
N LYS A 266 -9.15 1.08 20.29
CA LYS A 266 -10.45 0.39 20.33
C LYS A 266 -10.36 -1.00 19.70
N VAL A 267 -9.65 -1.15 18.58
CA VAL A 267 -9.39 -2.44 17.94
C VAL A 267 -8.68 -3.39 18.91
N VAL A 268 -7.49 -3.03 19.43
CA VAL A 268 -6.75 -3.91 20.35
C VAL A 268 -7.59 -4.25 21.59
N ASN A 269 -8.26 -3.25 22.17
CA ASN A 269 -9.09 -3.46 23.37
C ASN A 269 -10.18 -4.50 23.12
N PHE A 270 -10.90 -4.38 21.98
CA PHE A 270 -11.91 -5.36 21.60
C PHE A 270 -11.35 -6.78 21.50
N TYR A 271 -10.21 -6.96 20.84
CA TYR A 271 -9.67 -8.31 20.60
C TYR A 271 -9.07 -8.97 21.84
N PHE A 272 -8.36 -8.20 22.68
CA PHE A 272 -7.50 -8.76 23.73
C PHE A 272 -7.90 -8.39 25.16
N ARG A 273 -8.69 -7.33 25.37
CA ARG A 273 -9.01 -6.82 26.71
C ARG A 273 -10.48 -6.90 27.08
N ASP A 274 -11.38 -6.86 26.10
CA ASP A 274 -12.82 -6.96 26.34
C ASP A 274 -13.16 -8.28 27.04
N LYS A 275 -13.80 -8.16 28.20
CA LYS A 275 -14.30 -9.31 28.98
C LYS A 275 -15.62 -9.86 28.42
N LYS A 276 -16.26 -9.15 27.47
CA LYS A 276 -17.53 -9.53 26.88
C LYS A 276 -17.29 -10.24 25.54
N PRO A 277 -17.76 -11.50 25.39
CA PRO A 277 -17.68 -12.22 24.14
C PRO A 277 -18.32 -11.47 22.97
N CYS A 278 -17.66 -11.49 21.81
CA CYS A 278 -18.16 -10.89 20.57
C CYS A 278 -19.32 -11.69 19.97
N THR A 279 -19.49 -12.95 20.33
CA THR A 279 -20.61 -13.80 19.91
C THR A 279 -20.92 -14.83 21.00
N LYS A 280 -21.96 -15.64 20.80
CA LYS A 280 -22.30 -16.74 21.71
C LYS A 280 -21.14 -17.74 21.76
N LEU A 281 -20.79 -18.19 22.95
CA LEU A 281 -19.68 -19.13 23.13
C LEU A 281 -20.07 -20.51 22.58
N PRO A 282 -19.16 -21.19 21.87
CA PRO A 282 -19.31 -22.61 21.56
C PRO A 282 -19.45 -23.46 22.82
N SER A 283 -20.09 -24.62 22.68
CA SER A 283 -20.29 -25.56 23.78
C SER A 283 -18.95 -26.01 24.37
N GLY A 284 -18.79 -25.87 25.69
CA GLY A 284 -17.56 -26.24 26.39
C GLY A 284 -16.37 -25.28 26.20
N TYR A 285 -16.53 -24.19 25.45
CA TYR A 285 -15.46 -23.21 25.25
C TYR A 285 -15.31 -22.26 26.44
N LYS A 286 -14.11 -22.19 27.01
CA LYS A 286 -13.75 -21.23 28.04
C LYS A 286 -13.31 -19.92 27.39
N PHE A 287 -14.06 -18.83 27.63
CA PHE A 287 -13.72 -17.53 27.07
C PHE A 287 -12.41 -16.98 27.64
N GLU A 288 -11.45 -16.72 26.75
CA GLU A 288 -10.18 -16.06 27.09
C GLU A 288 -10.18 -14.60 26.62
N ASN A 289 -10.42 -14.39 25.33
CA ASN A 289 -10.52 -13.09 24.68
C ASN A 289 -11.23 -13.24 23.32
N ASN A 290 -11.60 -12.13 22.70
CA ASN A 290 -12.34 -12.16 21.45
C ASN A 290 -11.50 -12.70 20.28
N TYR A 291 -10.18 -12.48 20.25
CA TYR A 291 -9.33 -13.06 19.20
C TYR A 291 -9.41 -14.59 19.18
N LYS A 292 -9.24 -15.25 20.32
CA LYS A 292 -9.32 -16.72 20.44
C LYS A 292 -10.71 -17.26 20.18
N LEU A 293 -11.74 -16.53 20.62
CA LEU A 293 -13.13 -16.88 20.32
C LEU A 293 -13.40 -16.81 18.81
N ILE A 294 -12.91 -15.78 18.12
CA ILE A 294 -13.07 -15.61 16.67
C ILE A 294 -12.34 -16.73 15.92
N GLU A 295 -11.10 -17.06 16.29
CA GLU A 295 -10.39 -18.20 15.69
C GLU A 295 -11.22 -19.48 15.81
N ARG A 296 -11.80 -19.74 17.00
CA ARG A 296 -12.62 -20.93 17.26
C ARG A 296 -13.91 -20.94 16.42
N VAL A 297 -14.65 -19.83 16.41
CA VAL A 297 -15.92 -19.72 15.68
C VAL A 297 -15.71 -19.88 14.18
N VAL A 298 -14.66 -19.27 13.62
CA VAL A 298 -14.34 -19.42 12.19
C VAL A 298 -13.99 -20.86 11.86
N GLN A 299 -13.19 -21.53 12.70
CA GLN A 299 -12.86 -22.93 12.51
C GLN A 299 -14.09 -23.84 12.57
N GLU A 300 -14.96 -23.67 13.56
CA GLU A 300 -16.20 -24.45 13.68
C GLU A 300 -17.14 -24.23 12.49
N SER A 301 -17.40 -22.97 12.10
CA SER A 301 -18.28 -22.66 10.97
C SER A 301 -17.76 -23.22 9.65
N LEU A 302 -16.45 -23.16 9.40
CA LEU A 302 -15.85 -23.76 8.21
C LEU A 302 -15.85 -25.29 8.29
N GLN A 303 -15.59 -25.87 9.46
CA GLN A 303 -15.61 -27.32 9.64
C GLN A 303 -17.02 -27.91 9.45
N GLU A 304 -18.06 -27.21 9.90
CA GLU A 304 -19.46 -27.58 9.66
C GLU A 304 -19.85 -27.48 8.18
N THR A 305 -19.25 -26.56 7.42
CA THR A 305 -19.62 -26.27 6.02
C THR A 305 -18.80 -27.09 5.00
N ILE A 306 -17.49 -27.16 5.19
CA ILE A 306 -16.50 -27.70 4.24
C ILE A 306 -15.90 -29.02 4.74
N GLY A 307 -15.91 -29.26 6.06
CA GLY A 307 -15.26 -30.40 6.70
C GLY A 307 -13.89 -30.07 7.30
N ASP A 308 -13.13 -31.10 7.69
CA ASP A 308 -11.82 -30.92 8.32
C ASP A 308 -10.82 -30.22 7.39
N LEU A 309 -10.35 -29.04 7.81
CA LEU A 309 -9.42 -28.19 7.10
C LEU A 309 -7.95 -28.50 7.36
N GLN A 310 -7.63 -29.51 8.19
CA GLN A 310 -6.24 -29.93 8.49
C GLN A 310 -5.34 -28.77 8.96
N GLY A 311 -5.91 -27.81 9.70
CA GLY A 311 -5.19 -26.65 10.22
C GLY A 311 -4.97 -25.51 9.23
N LYS A 312 -5.51 -25.59 8.00
CA LYS A 312 -5.47 -24.49 7.02
C LYS A 312 -6.20 -23.26 7.56
N ARG A 313 -5.68 -22.08 7.22
CA ARG A 313 -6.23 -20.79 7.66
C ARG A 313 -6.89 -20.08 6.51
N SER A 314 -8.09 -19.58 6.75
CA SER A 314 -8.81 -18.78 5.77
C SER A 314 -8.26 -17.36 5.64
N ASP A 315 -8.49 -16.75 4.49
CA ASP A 315 -8.10 -15.37 4.20
C ASP A 315 -8.79 -14.34 5.10
N PHE A 316 -9.94 -14.71 5.67
CA PHE A 316 -10.57 -13.94 6.74
C PHE A 316 -9.67 -13.85 7.98
N LEU A 317 -9.11 -14.97 8.46
CA LEU A 317 -8.23 -14.96 9.63
C LEU A 317 -6.88 -14.28 9.35
N LYS A 318 -6.36 -14.41 8.12
CA LYS A 318 -5.14 -13.69 7.70
C LYS A 318 -5.38 -12.18 7.68
N PHE A 319 -6.52 -11.73 7.14
CA PHE A 319 -6.94 -10.33 7.18
C PHE A 319 -7.10 -9.83 8.62
N MET A 320 -7.65 -10.66 9.51
CA MET A 320 -7.75 -10.30 10.91
C MET A 320 -6.40 -10.07 11.58
N ASP A 321 -5.41 -10.92 11.31
CA ASP A 321 -4.06 -10.71 11.81
C ASP A 321 -3.40 -9.46 11.20
N SER A 322 -3.72 -9.12 9.94
CA SER A 322 -3.31 -7.89 9.28
C SER A 322 -3.80 -6.64 10.00
N VAL A 323 -5.10 -6.59 10.34
CA VAL A 323 -5.70 -5.53 11.16
C VAL A 323 -5.02 -5.43 12.52
N LEU A 324 -4.86 -6.57 13.21
CA LEU A 324 -4.25 -6.61 14.54
C LEU A 324 -2.77 -6.21 14.53
N CYS A 325 -2.03 -6.58 13.49
CA CYS A 325 -0.63 -6.25 13.40
C CYS A 325 -0.43 -4.74 13.25
N GLN A 326 -1.19 -4.11 12.36
CA GLN A 326 -1.17 -2.65 12.22
C GLN A 326 -1.66 -1.94 13.49
N ALA A 327 -2.69 -2.48 14.15
CA ALA A 327 -3.16 -1.96 15.43
C ALA A 327 -2.05 -1.93 16.48
N GLY A 328 -1.18 -2.95 16.51
CA GLY A 328 -0.01 -3.01 17.38
C GLY A 328 1.02 -1.93 17.11
N SER A 329 1.31 -1.66 15.84
CA SER A 329 2.25 -0.60 15.43
C SER A 329 1.67 0.81 15.67
N GLN A 330 0.35 0.98 15.54
CA GLN A 330 -0.33 2.26 15.72
C GLN A 330 -0.79 2.54 17.16
N ALA A 331 -0.83 1.53 18.02
CA ALA A 331 -1.10 1.65 19.45
C ALA A 331 0.11 1.13 20.25
N PRO A 332 1.17 1.94 20.46
CA PRO A 332 2.48 1.47 20.94
C PRO A 332 2.43 0.74 22.28
N ASN A 333 1.54 1.17 23.19
CA ASN A 333 1.32 0.54 24.50
C ASN A 333 0.80 -0.90 24.40
N ASN A 334 0.40 -1.34 23.21
CA ASN A 334 -0.19 -2.65 22.93
C ASN A 334 0.67 -3.53 22.00
N LYS A 335 1.85 -3.06 21.56
CA LYS A 335 2.71 -3.77 20.58
C LYS A 335 3.07 -5.20 21.01
N LYS A 336 3.18 -5.47 22.31
CA LYS A 336 3.46 -6.82 22.83
C LYS A 336 2.28 -7.78 22.64
N LEU A 337 1.04 -7.29 22.78
CA LEU A 337 -0.19 -8.10 22.66
C LEU A 337 -0.38 -8.65 21.24
N THR A 338 0.00 -7.87 20.23
CA THR A 338 -0.16 -8.23 18.81
C THR A 338 1.09 -8.87 18.20
N SER A 339 2.17 -9.01 18.96
CA SER A 339 3.45 -9.51 18.44
C SER A 339 3.36 -10.91 17.86
N THR A 340 2.58 -11.80 18.49
CA THR A 340 2.33 -13.15 18.01
C THR A 340 1.52 -13.15 16.72
N THR A 341 0.49 -12.30 16.62
CA THR A 341 -0.35 -12.21 15.42
C THR A 341 0.44 -11.63 14.25
N CYS A 342 1.29 -10.62 14.48
CA CYS A 342 2.21 -10.10 13.46
C CYS A 342 3.16 -11.17 12.93
N LYS A 343 3.78 -11.98 13.81
CA LYS A 343 4.70 -13.06 13.37
C LYS A 343 3.97 -14.09 12.52
N LYS A 344 2.73 -14.43 12.90
CA LYS A 344 1.87 -15.35 12.16
C LYS A 344 1.54 -14.79 10.77
N LEU A 345 1.09 -13.54 10.69
CA LEU A 345 0.80 -12.85 9.44
C LEU A 345 1.99 -12.81 8.49
N VAL A 346 3.18 -12.43 8.99
CA VAL A 346 4.38 -12.35 8.15
C VAL A 346 4.72 -13.72 7.55
N LYS A 347 4.54 -14.81 8.32
CA LYS A 347 4.72 -16.17 7.82
C LYS A 347 3.66 -16.59 6.79
N ASP A 348 2.43 -16.05 6.90
CA ASP A 348 1.34 -16.36 5.97
C ASP A 348 1.44 -15.56 4.66
N VAL A 349 2.09 -14.38 4.67
CA VAL A 349 2.19 -13.47 3.52
C VAL A 349 3.51 -13.64 2.76
N LEU A 350 4.62 -13.87 3.46
CA LEU A 350 5.93 -14.05 2.83
C LEU A 350 6.23 -15.52 2.57
N THR A 351 6.85 -15.81 1.43
CA THR A 351 7.49 -17.11 1.21
C THR A 351 8.67 -17.29 2.18
N ALA A 352 9.16 -18.52 2.31
CA ALA A 352 10.32 -18.80 3.16
C ALA A 352 11.57 -18.04 2.68
N GLU A 353 11.72 -17.86 1.36
CA GLU A 353 12.78 -17.11 0.70
C GLU A 353 12.65 -15.62 0.96
N GLU A 354 11.47 -15.04 0.74
CA GLU A 354 11.21 -13.62 1.00
C GLU A 354 11.43 -13.26 2.47
N HIS A 355 11.00 -14.14 3.39
CA HIS A 355 11.26 -13.97 4.81
C HIS A 355 12.76 -13.94 5.14
N LYS A 356 13.58 -14.77 4.48
CA LYS A 356 15.05 -14.74 4.65
C LYS A 356 15.64 -13.44 4.14
N GLU A 357 15.22 -12.95 2.98
CA GLU A 357 15.71 -11.68 2.44
C GLU A 357 15.33 -10.48 3.33
N VAL A 358 14.09 -10.43 3.84
CA VAL A 358 13.69 -9.42 4.83
C VAL A 358 14.55 -9.51 6.10
N HIS A 359 14.88 -10.73 6.54
CA HIS A 359 15.73 -10.92 7.71
C HIS A 359 17.17 -10.42 7.49
N LYS A 360 17.79 -10.73 6.34
CA LYS A 360 19.12 -10.22 5.97
C LYS A 360 19.10 -8.70 5.89
N ALA A 361 18.10 -8.08 5.27
CA ALA A 361 17.96 -6.63 5.23
C ALA A 361 17.87 -6.02 6.64
N ALA A 362 17.09 -6.64 7.54
CA ALA A 362 16.92 -6.13 8.90
C ALA A 362 18.15 -6.29 9.81
N ILE A 363 18.93 -7.36 9.64
CA ILE A 363 20.06 -7.71 10.54
C ILE A 363 21.43 -7.35 9.96
N GLN A 364 21.63 -7.57 8.66
CA GLN A 364 22.90 -7.39 7.96
C GLN A 364 22.93 -6.10 7.14
N GLY A 365 21.77 -5.52 6.83
CA GLY A 365 21.67 -4.29 6.05
C GLY A 365 21.80 -4.51 4.54
N GLU A 366 21.64 -5.74 4.07
CA GLU A 366 21.59 -6.07 2.63
C GLU A 366 20.34 -5.47 1.96
N GLN A 367 20.44 -5.11 0.68
CA GLN A 367 19.30 -4.57 -0.06
C GLN A 367 18.22 -5.64 -0.26
N LEU A 368 16.96 -5.21 -0.31
CA LEU A 368 15.85 -6.12 -0.63
C LEU A 368 15.85 -6.44 -2.14
N PRO A 369 15.29 -7.57 -2.57
CA PRO A 369 14.94 -7.79 -3.97
C PRO A 369 14.10 -6.62 -4.52
N GLU A 370 14.35 -6.22 -5.77
CA GLU A 370 13.77 -5.00 -6.35
C GLU A 370 12.23 -5.00 -6.36
N ASP A 371 11.62 -6.17 -6.55
CA ASP A 371 10.18 -6.35 -6.68
C ASP A 371 9.46 -6.67 -5.36
N LEU A 372 10.19 -7.03 -4.29
CA LEU A 372 9.58 -7.53 -3.06
C LEU A 372 8.69 -6.47 -2.38
N LEU A 373 9.18 -5.23 -2.24
CA LEU A 373 8.38 -4.16 -1.66
C LEU A 373 7.19 -3.80 -2.55
N GLU A 374 7.34 -3.86 -3.86
CA GLU A 374 6.26 -3.59 -4.82
C GLU A 374 5.16 -4.65 -4.74
N LYS A 375 5.55 -5.93 -4.72
CA LYS A 375 4.66 -7.08 -4.54
C LYS A 375 3.90 -6.97 -3.23
N LEU A 376 4.59 -6.64 -2.13
CA LEU A 376 3.96 -6.46 -0.83
C LEU A 376 3.05 -5.25 -0.81
N TRP A 377 3.44 -4.15 -1.44
CA TRP A 377 2.61 -2.96 -1.51
C TRP A 377 1.30 -3.25 -2.23
N ASN A 378 1.33 -3.95 -3.36
CA ASN A 378 0.15 -4.25 -4.16
C ASN A 378 -0.77 -5.31 -3.54
N SER A 379 -0.23 -6.24 -2.74
CA SER A 379 -1.01 -7.32 -2.12
C SER A 379 -1.39 -7.07 -0.67
N SER A 380 -0.55 -6.37 0.09
CA SER A 380 -0.68 -6.13 1.53
C SER A 380 0.11 -4.88 1.97
N PRO A 381 -0.35 -3.66 1.62
CA PRO A 381 0.31 -2.39 1.94
C PRO A 381 0.73 -2.26 3.41
N ASN A 382 -0.11 -2.78 4.31
CA ASN A 382 0.15 -2.76 5.75
C ASN A 382 1.34 -3.66 6.15
N VAL A 383 1.54 -4.80 5.48
CA VAL A 383 2.68 -5.69 5.69
C VAL A 383 3.94 -5.06 5.10
N ALA A 384 3.85 -4.40 3.94
CA ALA A 384 4.96 -3.63 3.39
C ALA A 384 5.46 -2.58 4.38
N MET A 385 4.55 -1.81 4.99
CA MET A 385 4.90 -0.82 6.01
C MET A 385 5.48 -1.45 7.28
N TYR A 386 4.99 -2.64 7.68
CA TYR A 386 5.55 -3.40 8.80
C TYR A 386 6.97 -3.90 8.53
N VAL A 387 7.24 -4.37 7.32
CA VAL A 387 8.59 -4.76 6.88
C VAL A 387 9.53 -3.55 6.88
N VAL A 388 9.08 -2.42 6.35
CA VAL A 388 9.84 -1.15 6.40
C VAL A 388 10.13 -0.73 7.84
N GLU A 389 9.14 -0.75 8.74
CA GLU A 389 9.34 -0.46 10.17
C GLU A 389 10.39 -1.39 10.77
N GLY A 390 10.31 -2.69 10.48
CA GLY A 390 11.23 -3.71 10.97
C GLY A 390 12.68 -3.45 10.54
N ILE A 391 12.90 -3.21 9.25
CA ILE A 391 14.24 -2.96 8.67
C ILE A 391 14.80 -1.64 9.19
N MET A 392 13.99 -0.58 9.15
CA MET A 392 14.38 0.77 9.57
C MET A 392 14.47 0.93 11.08
N SER A 393 14.13 -0.09 11.88
CA SER A 393 14.37 -0.11 13.33
C SER A 393 15.73 -0.70 13.73
N LYS A 394 16.42 -1.42 12.82
CA LYS A 394 17.63 -2.22 13.10
C LYS A 394 18.83 -1.82 12.22
N ALA A 395 19.51 -2.79 11.60
CA ALA A 395 20.73 -2.58 10.82
C ALA A 395 20.48 -1.76 9.55
N GLY A 396 19.26 -1.78 9.01
CA GLY A 396 18.83 -0.90 7.91
C GLY A 396 19.03 0.59 8.19
N LYS A 397 19.05 1.02 9.47
CA LYS A 397 19.40 2.40 9.84
C LYS A 397 20.82 2.82 9.47
N ARG A 398 21.73 1.87 9.24
CA ARG A 398 23.14 2.13 8.93
C ARG A 398 23.50 1.82 7.47
N SER A 399 22.63 1.10 6.76
CA SER A 399 22.84 0.74 5.36
C SER A 399 22.32 1.85 4.44
N THR A 400 23.22 2.53 3.77
CA THR A 400 22.87 3.60 2.82
C THR A 400 22.07 3.06 1.64
N GLY A 401 22.43 1.88 1.12
CA GLY A 401 21.72 1.25 -0.01
C GLY A 401 20.26 0.94 0.31
N LEU A 402 19.97 0.45 1.52
CA LEU A 402 18.59 0.20 1.97
C LEU A 402 17.80 1.50 2.20
N GLN A 403 18.44 2.51 2.81
CA GLN A 403 17.83 3.82 3.01
C GLN A 403 17.39 4.43 1.68
N ASP A 404 18.28 4.41 0.69
CA ASP A 404 18.05 4.97 -0.63
C ASP A 404 16.98 4.16 -1.38
N GLN A 405 17.01 2.82 -1.29
CA GLN A 405 15.98 1.93 -1.86
C GLN A 405 14.58 2.24 -1.30
N ILE A 406 14.44 2.31 0.03
CA ILE A 406 13.16 2.57 0.69
C ILE A 406 12.70 4.02 0.42
N ALA A 407 13.60 5.00 0.46
CA ALA A 407 13.25 6.39 0.14
C ALA A 407 12.73 6.54 -1.30
N ASN A 408 13.35 5.83 -2.27
CA ASN A 408 12.89 5.80 -3.65
C ASN A 408 11.51 5.16 -3.77
N PHE A 409 11.25 4.06 -3.07
CA PHE A 409 9.93 3.43 -3.02
C PHE A 409 8.84 4.42 -2.53
N PHE A 410 9.09 5.14 -1.43
CA PHE A 410 8.15 6.15 -0.93
C PHE A 410 7.90 7.29 -1.93
N LYS A 411 8.94 7.69 -2.67
CA LYS A 411 8.86 8.73 -3.70
C LYS A 411 8.05 8.25 -4.92
N GLN A 412 8.29 7.03 -5.39
CA GLN A 412 7.60 6.43 -6.54
C GLN A 412 6.09 6.35 -6.30
N HIS A 413 5.68 5.92 -5.10
CA HIS A 413 4.28 5.80 -4.70
C HIS A 413 3.66 7.09 -4.15
N LYS A 414 4.37 8.23 -4.23
CA LYS A 414 3.91 9.55 -3.76
C LYS A 414 3.43 9.54 -2.30
N LEU A 415 4.06 8.70 -1.45
CA LEU A 415 3.66 8.50 -0.05
C LEU A 415 3.96 9.70 0.86
N SER A 416 4.64 10.73 0.34
CA SER A 416 4.81 12.02 1.01
C SER A 416 3.50 12.69 1.35
N ASN A 417 2.46 12.46 0.56
CA ASN A 417 1.15 13.07 0.71
C ASN A 417 0.13 12.11 1.36
N SER A 418 0.61 11.00 1.94
CA SER A 418 -0.26 9.99 2.54
C SER A 418 -1.06 10.56 3.70
N ASN A 419 -2.36 10.26 3.73
CA ASN A 419 -3.25 10.54 4.86
C ASN A 419 -3.14 9.48 5.96
N ASN A 420 -2.39 8.39 5.74
CA ASN A 420 -2.24 7.32 6.71
C ASN A 420 -1.12 7.62 7.72
N LYS A 421 -1.48 7.74 9.00
CA LYS A 421 -0.54 7.96 10.12
C LYS A 421 0.64 7.01 10.11
N TYR A 422 0.42 5.73 9.79
CA TYR A 422 1.48 4.73 9.82
C TYR A 422 2.52 4.99 8.74
N VAL A 423 2.07 5.23 7.52
CA VAL A 423 2.93 5.59 6.38
C VAL A 423 3.71 6.86 6.69
N ARG A 424 3.03 7.91 7.19
CA ARG A 424 3.68 9.18 7.59
C ARG A 424 4.73 8.97 8.68
N THR A 425 4.45 8.11 9.65
CA THR A 425 5.41 7.80 10.73
C THR A 425 6.67 7.15 10.18
N GLN A 426 6.53 6.19 9.25
CA GLN A 426 7.69 5.58 8.60
C GLN A 426 8.46 6.58 7.76
N LEU A 427 7.77 7.40 6.97
CA LEU A 427 8.39 8.45 6.16
C LEU A 427 9.18 9.44 7.01
N ASN A 428 8.62 9.91 8.13
CA ASN A 428 9.32 10.82 9.04
C ASN A 428 10.59 10.17 9.60
N SER A 429 10.54 8.88 9.95
CA SER A 429 11.72 8.15 10.40
C SER A 429 12.79 8.06 9.31
N ILE A 430 12.41 7.82 8.06
CA ILE A 430 13.33 7.78 6.91
C ILE A 430 13.95 9.17 6.66
N ASN A 431 13.12 10.21 6.60
CA ASN A 431 13.57 11.59 6.39
C ASN A 431 14.56 12.05 7.48
N ASN A 432 14.31 11.69 8.74
CA ASN A 432 15.21 12.00 9.84
C ASN A 432 16.58 11.33 9.66
N ILE A 433 16.60 10.05 9.24
CA ILE A 433 17.84 9.31 8.97
C ILE A 433 18.61 9.96 7.81
N MET A 434 17.90 10.27 6.72
CA MET A 434 18.50 10.91 5.53
C MET A 434 19.07 12.29 5.85
N HIS A 435 18.35 13.09 6.64
CA HIS A 435 18.81 14.41 7.07
C HIS A 435 20.04 14.31 7.99
N GLN A 436 20.06 13.36 8.94
CA GLN A 436 21.24 13.11 9.79
C GLN A 436 22.46 12.71 8.96
N ARG A 437 22.29 11.82 7.98
CA ARG A 437 23.35 11.43 7.05
C ARG A 437 23.88 12.63 6.27
N GLN A 438 22.99 13.44 5.69
CA GLN A 438 23.38 14.64 4.94
C GLN A 438 24.17 15.63 5.81
N GLN A 439 23.75 15.84 7.07
CA GLN A 439 24.48 16.70 8.00
C GLN A 439 25.87 16.16 8.32
N GLN A 440 26.00 14.85 8.54
CA GLN A 440 27.30 14.21 8.77
C GLN A 440 28.21 14.33 7.54
N ASP A 441 27.67 14.14 6.34
CA ASP A 441 28.43 14.25 5.08
C ASP A 441 28.94 15.68 4.87
N GLN A 442 28.09 16.68 5.11
CA GLN A 442 28.50 18.09 5.08
C GLN A 442 29.56 18.43 6.13
N GLN A 443 29.45 17.87 7.35
CA GLN A 443 30.47 18.05 8.38
C GLN A 443 31.81 17.44 7.97
N ARG A 444 31.81 16.22 7.39
CA ARG A 444 33.04 15.59 6.89
C ARG A 444 33.68 16.39 5.76
N GLN A 445 32.88 16.93 4.84
CA GLN A 445 33.39 17.80 3.78
C GLN A 445 34.02 19.08 4.33
N ARG A 446 33.38 19.74 5.31
CA ARG A 446 33.96 20.92 5.97
C ARG A 446 35.28 20.60 6.68
N GLN A 447 35.33 19.50 7.44
CA GLN A 447 36.57 19.07 8.12
C GLN A 447 37.69 18.75 7.12
N GLN A 448 37.37 18.12 5.98
CA GLN A 448 38.35 17.89 4.93
C GLN A 448 38.88 19.20 4.35
N GLN A 449 38.00 20.16 4.03
CA GLN A 449 38.41 21.48 3.53
C GLN A 449 39.30 22.23 4.52
N GLU A 450 38.93 22.24 5.81
CA GLU A 450 39.74 22.82 6.88
C GLU A 450 41.12 22.15 7.01
N TRP A 451 41.17 20.82 6.89
CA TRP A 451 42.41 20.05 6.91
C TRP A 451 43.31 20.41 5.73
N TYR A 452 42.77 20.47 4.50
CA TYR A 452 43.50 20.88 3.31
C TYR A 452 44.05 22.31 3.43
N PHE A 453 43.24 23.25 3.92
CA PHE A 453 43.66 24.63 4.12
C PHE A 453 44.78 24.75 5.17
N ARG A 454 44.66 24.02 6.28
CA ARG A 454 45.70 23.94 7.31
C ARG A 454 47.01 23.37 6.76
N GLN A 455 46.94 22.31 5.96
CA GLN A 455 48.10 21.73 5.27
C GLN A 455 48.78 22.76 4.34
N GLN A 456 48.02 23.49 3.53
CA GLN A 456 48.57 24.54 2.66
C GLN A 456 49.25 25.65 3.46
N GLN A 457 48.64 26.12 4.55
CA GLN A 457 49.27 27.12 5.42
C GLN A 457 50.61 26.64 6.01
N GLN A 458 50.66 25.38 6.46
CA GLN A 458 51.91 24.79 6.97
C GLN A 458 52.98 24.69 5.87
N GLN A 459 52.61 24.33 4.64
CA GLN A 459 53.54 24.31 3.50
C GLN A 459 54.05 25.73 3.16
N GLN A 460 53.18 26.74 3.15
CA GLN A 460 53.60 28.13 2.94
C GLN A 460 54.57 28.62 4.03
N GLN A 461 54.34 28.24 5.30
CA GLN A 461 55.28 28.54 6.39
C GLN A 461 56.62 27.82 6.23
N ARG A 462 56.63 26.58 5.73
CA ARG A 462 57.87 25.82 5.43
C ARG A 462 58.69 26.41 4.27
N TYR A 463 58.04 27.11 3.34
CA TYR A 463 58.67 27.73 2.16
C TYR A 463 59.05 29.20 2.35
N GLN A 464 59.05 29.72 3.58
CA GLN A 464 59.61 31.06 3.82
C GLN A 464 61.14 30.99 3.60
N PRO A 465 61.70 31.72 2.61
CA PRO A 465 63.15 31.74 2.42
C PRO A 465 63.81 32.31 3.68
N PRO A 466 64.97 31.79 4.10
CA PRO A 466 65.71 32.39 5.21
C PRO A 466 65.94 33.88 4.90
N PRO A 467 65.89 34.77 5.92
CA PRO A 467 66.24 36.16 5.71
C PRO A 467 67.62 36.25 5.05
N PRO A 468 67.83 37.15 4.07
CA PRO A 468 69.11 37.28 3.39
C PRO A 468 70.22 37.46 4.44
N PRO A 469 71.39 36.84 4.25
CA PRO A 469 72.49 36.93 5.21
C PRO A 469 72.89 38.40 5.40
N LEU A 470 73.03 38.83 6.66
CA LEU A 470 73.54 40.16 6.99
C LEU A 470 75.02 40.25 6.57
N HIS A 471 75.37 41.17 5.67
CA HIS A 471 76.76 41.36 5.24
C HIS A 471 77.56 42.14 6.29
N THR A 472 78.34 41.41 7.11
CA THR A 472 79.13 42.00 8.21
C THR A 472 80.39 42.73 7.76
N ASP A 473 80.84 42.50 6.53
CA ASP A 473 82.12 43.01 6.01
C ASP A 473 82.06 44.51 5.67
N LYS A 474 80.86 45.07 5.49
CA LYS A 474 80.65 46.48 5.14
C LYS A 474 80.25 47.30 6.37
N ASP A 475 80.80 48.51 6.54
CA ASP A 475 80.44 49.45 7.62
C ASP A 475 79.28 50.35 7.21
N TYR A 476 78.05 49.96 7.51
CA TYR A 476 76.85 50.69 7.12
C TYR A 476 76.78 52.10 7.74
N TYR A 477 77.37 52.30 8.92
CA TYR A 477 77.48 53.63 9.52
C TYR A 477 78.45 54.53 8.76
N LYS A 478 79.57 53.98 8.28
CA LYS A 478 80.50 54.74 7.42
C LYS A 478 79.95 54.97 6.02
N ILE A 479 79.23 54.00 5.45
CA ILE A 479 78.58 54.14 4.14
C ILE A 479 77.57 55.28 4.17
N LEU A 480 76.75 55.37 5.22
CA LEU A 480 75.83 56.49 5.44
C LEU A 480 76.49 57.71 6.12
N ASN A 481 77.81 57.69 6.35
CA ASN A 481 78.59 58.75 7.01
C ASN A 481 77.93 59.33 8.27
N ILE A 482 77.47 58.45 9.16
CA ILE A 482 76.80 58.77 10.41
C ILE A 482 77.51 58.11 11.59
N PRO A 483 77.39 58.66 12.80
CA PRO A 483 77.95 58.02 13.99
C PRO A 483 77.11 56.79 14.37
N LYS A 484 77.73 55.83 15.08
CA LYS A 484 77.06 54.59 15.51
C LYS A 484 75.85 54.81 16.42
N ASN A 485 75.78 55.93 17.13
CA ASN A 485 74.67 56.31 18.00
C ASN A 485 73.59 57.14 17.28
N ALA A 486 73.65 57.26 15.95
CA ALA A 486 72.70 58.04 15.18
C ALA A 486 71.27 57.56 15.41
N ASN A 487 70.34 58.50 15.56
CA ASN A 487 68.92 58.20 15.70
C ASN A 487 68.27 57.92 14.33
N ALA A 488 67.03 57.38 14.33
CA ALA A 488 66.32 57.04 13.10
C ALA A 488 66.13 58.23 12.15
N LYS A 489 66.00 59.45 12.67
CA LYS A 489 65.86 60.67 11.85
C LYS A 489 67.18 61.02 11.15
N GLU A 490 68.31 60.84 11.82
CA GLU A 490 69.66 61.06 11.26
C GLU A 490 70.01 60.03 10.19
N ILE A 491 69.69 58.75 10.43
CA ILE A 491 69.86 57.67 9.46
C ILE A 491 69.06 57.96 8.19
N ARG A 492 67.77 58.33 8.34
CA ARG A 492 66.91 58.70 7.21
C ARG A 492 67.39 59.95 6.48
N LYS A 493 67.89 60.96 7.21
CA LYS A 493 68.42 62.19 6.62
C LYS A 493 69.68 61.91 5.79
N ALA A 494 70.60 61.09 6.32
CA ALA A 494 71.81 60.68 5.62
C ALA A 494 71.49 59.89 4.35
N TYR A 495 70.59 58.90 4.45
CA TYR A 495 70.08 58.15 3.29
C TYR A 495 69.55 59.08 2.20
N LEU A 496 68.64 59.99 2.54
CA LEU A 496 68.07 60.93 1.56
C LEU A 496 69.13 61.83 0.91
N ASN A 497 70.17 62.22 1.64
CA ASN A 497 71.26 63.03 1.10
C ASN A 497 72.13 62.22 0.12
N PHE A 498 72.49 60.99 0.49
CA PHE A 498 73.29 60.10 -0.35
C PHE A 498 72.52 59.62 -1.59
N THR A 499 71.23 59.28 -1.44
CA THR A 499 70.36 58.97 -2.58
C THR A 499 70.29 60.14 -3.54
N LYS A 500 70.14 61.39 -3.07
CA LYS A 500 70.14 62.57 -3.96
C LYS A 500 71.46 62.78 -4.72
N MET A 501 72.58 62.29 -4.21
CA MET A 501 73.90 62.40 -4.85
C MET A 501 74.15 61.26 -5.84
N TYR A 502 73.68 60.05 -5.54
CA TYR A 502 73.95 58.84 -6.30
C TYR A 502 72.77 58.33 -7.15
N HIS A 503 71.61 59.01 -7.13
CA HIS A 503 70.42 58.63 -7.92
C HIS A 503 70.74 58.56 -9.42
N PRO A 504 70.30 57.51 -10.14
CA PRO A 504 70.55 57.35 -11.58
C PRO A 504 70.10 58.56 -12.41
N ASP A 505 68.94 59.15 -12.10
CA ASP A 505 68.43 60.35 -12.80
C ASP A 505 69.31 61.62 -12.68
N LYS A 506 70.27 61.65 -11.75
CA LYS A 506 71.20 62.78 -11.57
C LYS A 506 72.61 62.50 -12.07
N GLN A 507 72.83 61.33 -12.65
CA GLN A 507 74.07 60.96 -13.30
C GLN A 507 74.04 61.56 -14.72
N GLY A 508 74.87 62.57 -15.01
CA GLY A 508 75.05 63.10 -16.38
C GLY A 508 75.75 62.08 -17.29
N GLN A 509 76.37 62.53 -18.38
CA GLN A 509 77.24 61.67 -19.23
C GLN A 509 78.52 61.26 -18.47
N LEU A 510 78.38 60.34 -17.53
CA LEU A 510 79.46 59.62 -16.88
C LEU A 510 79.92 58.48 -17.80
N SER A 511 81.20 58.09 -17.74
CA SER A 511 81.67 56.87 -18.40
C SER A 511 80.99 55.64 -17.78
N GLU A 512 80.90 54.54 -18.52
CA GLU A 512 80.30 53.27 -18.04
C GLU A 512 80.92 52.79 -16.71
N GLU A 513 82.23 53.03 -16.51
CA GLU A 513 82.92 52.68 -15.27
C GLU A 513 82.47 53.54 -14.07
N GLN A 514 82.21 54.83 -14.29
CA GLN A 514 81.68 55.70 -13.22
C GLN A 514 80.23 55.36 -12.89
N GLN A 515 79.43 55.01 -13.89
CA GLN A 515 78.03 54.63 -13.71
C GLN A 515 77.93 53.36 -12.87
N LYS A 516 78.71 52.33 -13.22
CA LYS A 516 78.79 51.10 -12.43
C LYS A 516 79.22 51.35 -10.98
N LYS A 517 80.21 52.22 -10.74
CA LYS A 517 80.64 52.59 -9.38
C LYS A 517 79.57 53.34 -8.59
N ASN A 518 78.76 54.18 -9.25
CA ASN A 518 77.66 54.86 -8.58
C ASN A 518 76.50 53.92 -8.26
N ASP A 519 76.19 52.97 -9.15
CA ASP A 519 75.17 51.96 -8.93
C ASP A 519 75.56 51.02 -7.79
N GLU A 520 76.84 50.62 -7.73
CA GLU A 520 77.40 49.86 -6.60
C GLU A 520 77.28 50.63 -5.29
N LYS A 521 77.62 51.93 -5.26
CA LYS A 521 77.44 52.78 -4.08
C LYS A 521 75.98 52.94 -3.68
N MET A 522 75.09 53.13 -4.64
CA MET A 522 73.66 53.30 -4.38
C MET A 522 73.05 52.02 -3.80
N SER A 523 73.50 50.85 -4.27
CA SER A 523 73.16 49.55 -3.70
C SER A 523 73.59 49.46 -2.22
N GLU A 524 74.84 49.84 -1.91
CA GLU A 524 75.37 49.85 -0.54
C GLU A 524 74.63 50.82 0.39
N ILE A 525 74.22 51.98 -0.12
CA ILE A 525 73.44 52.99 0.61
C ILE A 525 72.05 52.43 0.96
N ASN A 526 71.40 51.74 0.02
CA ASN A 526 70.10 51.11 0.24
C ASN A 526 70.19 49.98 1.27
N GLU A 527 71.19 49.11 1.14
CA GLU A 527 71.46 47.99 2.05
C GLU A 527 71.75 48.49 3.49
N ALA A 528 72.57 49.55 3.61
CA ALA A 528 72.88 50.20 4.87
C ALA A 528 71.64 50.82 5.52
N TYR A 529 70.77 51.47 4.74
CA TYR A 529 69.54 52.06 5.27
C TYR A 529 68.52 50.98 5.67
N GLU A 530 68.34 49.92 4.88
CA GLU A 530 67.41 48.83 5.21
C GLU A 530 67.81 48.13 6.53
N THR A 531 69.11 47.95 6.75
CA THR A 531 69.63 47.32 7.98
C THR A 531 69.56 48.27 9.18
N LEU A 532 69.97 49.53 9.03
CA LEU A 532 70.06 50.48 10.16
C LEU A 532 68.74 51.17 10.51
N SER A 533 67.76 51.20 9.60
CA SER A 533 66.46 51.84 9.85
C SER A 533 65.50 51.00 10.69
N ASP A 534 65.66 49.67 10.70
CA ASP A 534 64.93 48.76 11.57
C ASP A 534 65.72 48.48 12.86
N GLU A 535 65.13 48.73 14.02
CA GLU A 535 65.83 48.59 15.32
C GLU A 535 66.26 47.15 15.62
N GLY A 536 65.55 46.15 15.11
CA GLY A 536 65.88 44.73 15.25
C GLY A 536 67.09 44.37 14.40
N LYS A 537 67.01 44.63 13.08
CA LYS A 537 68.11 44.38 12.13
C LYS A 537 69.38 45.14 12.49
N ARG A 538 69.26 46.39 12.95
CA ARG A 538 70.39 47.21 13.42
C ARG A 538 71.09 46.55 14.60
N ARG A 539 70.33 46.05 15.57
CA ARG A 539 70.89 45.39 16.75
C ARG A 539 71.60 44.09 16.39
N GLU A 540 71.02 43.29 15.49
CA GLU A 540 71.65 42.07 14.97
C GLU A 540 72.94 42.38 14.20
N TYR A 541 72.93 43.41 13.35
CA TYR A 541 74.09 43.90 12.64
C TYR A 541 75.20 44.39 13.58
N ASP A 542 74.86 45.17 14.61
CA ASP A 542 75.79 45.68 15.61
C ASP A 542 76.42 44.52 16.41
N MET A 543 75.61 43.53 16.80
CA MET A 543 76.07 42.32 17.49
C MET A 543 77.00 41.49 16.59
N ALA A 544 76.64 41.26 15.34
CA ALA A 544 77.45 40.50 14.38
C ALA A 544 78.79 41.21 14.08
N ARG A 545 78.81 42.53 13.97
CA ARG A 545 80.01 43.35 13.71
C ARG A 545 80.94 43.48 14.91
N SER A 546 80.42 43.37 16.14
CA SER A 546 81.21 43.44 17.37
C SER A 546 82.10 42.22 17.63
N GLY A 547 82.03 41.19 16.78
CA GLY A 547 82.77 39.93 16.95
C GLY A 547 82.23 39.06 18.09
N GLN A 548 81.12 39.45 18.72
CA GLN A 548 80.49 38.71 19.82
C GLN A 548 79.65 37.51 19.35
N TYR A 549 79.63 37.27 18.03
CA TYR A 549 79.04 36.10 17.38
C TYR A 549 80.14 35.16 16.86
N GLY A 550 81.06 34.76 17.75
CA GLY A 550 82.12 33.79 17.48
C GLY A 550 82.05 32.63 18.47
N GLY A 551 81.36 31.55 18.08
CA GLY A 551 81.43 30.24 18.74
C GLY A 551 80.12 29.74 19.35
N GLY A 552 79.58 28.65 18.82
CA GLY A 552 78.53 27.86 19.47
C GLY A 552 77.45 27.37 18.51
N GLY A 553 77.72 26.27 17.83
CA GLY A 553 76.69 25.54 17.10
C GLY A 553 75.67 24.88 18.01
N GLY A 554 74.50 24.60 17.43
CA GLY A 554 73.62 23.48 17.77
C GLY A 554 73.08 23.42 19.20
N GLY A 555 71.80 23.78 19.38
CA GLY A 555 71.07 23.42 20.58
C GLY A 555 69.64 23.92 20.54
N GLY A 556 68.71 23.06 20.15
CA GLY A 556 67.29 23.36 20.16
C GLY A 556 66.77 23.66 21.57
N MET A 557 65.65 24.39 21.63
CA MET A 557 64.81 24.55 22.82
C MET A 557 63.39 24.97 22.37
N PRO A 558 62.36 24.80 23.21
CA PRO A 558 61.30 23.82 22.96
C PRO A 558 59.93 24.46 22.70
N HIS A 559 58.97 23.61 22.29
CA HIS A 559 57.54 23.90 22.29
C HIS A 559 57.07 24.51 23.63
N GLY A 560 56.36 25.64 23.56
CA GLY A 560 55.57 26.20 24.66
C GLY A 560 54.70 27.35 24.15
N GLY A 561 53.38 27.12 24.09
CA GLY A 561 52.41 28.08 23.56
C GLY A 561 52.23 29.31 24.45
N GLY A 562 51.88 30.43 23.80
CA GLY A 562 51.52 31.68 24.46
C GLY A 562 50.92 32.64 23.43
N GLY A 563 49.62 32.47 23.16
CA GLY A 563 48.86 33.43 22.37
C GLY A 563 48.66 34.70 23.18
N MET A 564 49.31 35.79 22.78
CA MET A 564 49.01 37.13 23.24
C MET A 564 49.61 38.16 22.30
N PHE A 565 48.95 38.45 21.18
CA PHE A 565 48.90 39.77 20.53
C PHE A 565 47.75 39.73 19.50
N GLY A 566 46.68 40.44 19.81
CA GLY A 566 45.65 40.80 18.83
C GLY A 566 46.08 42.01 18.02
N GLY A 567 45.42 42.20 16.87
CA GLY A 567 45.49 43.45 16.10
C GLY A 567 45.88 43.21 14.66
N GLY A 568 44.95 43.52 13.75
CA GLY A 568 45.09 43.30 12.32
C GLY A 568 46.20 44.10 11.64
N GLY A 569 46.55 43.66 10.44
CA GLY A 569 47.39 44.43 9.52
C GLY A 569 48.45 43.57 8.84
N ASN A 570 48.22 43.25 7.57
CA ASN A 570 49.24 42.69 6.67
C ASN A 570 50.48 43.61 6.62
N PRO A 571 51.72 43.09 6.78
CA PRO A 571 52.93 43.87 6.51
C PRO A 571 53.65 43.43 5.23
N PHE A 572 52.93 42.92 4.24
CA PHE A 572 53.37 42.88 2.84
C PHE A 572 52.38 43.64 1.96
N GLN A 573 52.33 44.96 2.13
CA GLN A 573 51.82 45.87 1.12
C GLN A 573 52.92 46.85 0.74
N PHE A 574 53.66 46.47 -0.30
CA PHE A 574 54.41 47.38 -1.14
C PHE A 574 53.39 48.28 -1.87
N ASN A 575 53.08 49.44 -1.29
CA ASN A 575 52.32 50.49 -1.97
C ASN A 575 53.30 51.51 -2.53
N GLN A 576 53.83 51.24 -3.73
CA GLN A 576 54.48 52.25 -4.60
C GLN A 576 53.45 52.92 -5.52
N ASN A 577 52.38 53.47 -4.95
CA ASN A 577 51.69 54.61 -5.55
C ASN A 577 52.13 55.92 -4.88
N PHE A 578 53.44 56.09 -4.68
CA PHE A 578 54.05 57.36 -4.32
C PHE A 578 54.58 58.07 -5.58
N LYS A 579 53.73 58.92 -6.15
CA LYS A 579 54.10 59.95 -7.13
C LYS A 579 54.95 61.02 -6.43
N PHE A 580 56.15 61.27 -6.93
CA PHE A 580 56.89 62.50 -6.66
C PHE A 580 56.38 63.62 -7.58
N ASN A 581 56.02 64.77 -7.02
CA ASN A 581 55.82 66.02 -7.74
C ASN A 581 57.01 66.92 -7.45
N PHE A 582 57.87 67.17 -8.44
CA PHE A 582 58.94 68.16 -8.36
C PHE A 582 58.40 69.50 -8.88
N GLY A 583 58.29 70.49 -7.99
CA GLY A 583 58.07 71.88 -8.39
C GLY A 583 59.41 72.54 -8.72
N PHE A 584 59.70 72.66 -10.01
CA PHE A 584 60.40 73.76 -10.66
C PHE A 584 59.85 73.90 -12.07
#